data_AF-A0A3L9M2Y2-F1
#
_entry.id   AF-A0A3L9M2Y2-F1
#
_cell.length_a   1.000
_cell.length_b   1.000
_cell.length_c   1.000
_cell.angle_alpha   90.00
_cell.angle_beta   90.00
_cell.angle_gamma   90.00
#
_symmetry.space_group_name_H-M   'P 1'
#
loop_
_entity.id
_entity.type
_entity.pdbx_description
1 polymer ?
#
loop_
_entity_poly.entity_id
_entity_poly.type
_entity_poly.pdbx_seq_one_letter_code
_entity_poly.pdbx_strand_id
1 'polypeptide(L)' 'MEEIKDENTLKFIKYWEQRFNRILEQNTNWTKLFLTLEQNSLPTNLNIDKFCSKYSQDFQLTINYKLDVNSNNFDLTITR' A
#
# COMPACT_ATOMS: atom_id res chain seq x y z
N MET A 1 -12.23 10.54 -12.26
CA MET A 1 -11.17 9.63 -11.77
C MET A 1 -10.60 8.94 -13.00
N GLU A 2 -9.28 8.99 -13.20
CA GLU A 2 -8.62 8.20 -14.25
C GLU A 2 -8.84 6.71 -13.97
N GLU A 3 -9.42 6.02 -14.95
CA GLU A 3 -9.65 4.59 -14.88
C GLU A 3 -8.33 3.87 -15.15
N ILE A 4 -7.81 3.14 -14.16
CA ILE A 4 -6.58 2.35 -14.32
C ILE A 4 -6.91 1.17 -15.26
N LYS A 5 -6.40 1.22 -16.50
CA LYS A 5 -6.66 0.19 -17.54
C LYS A 5 -5.54 -0.83 -17.70
N ASP A 6 -4.42 -0.66 -17.00
CA ASP A 6 -3.26 -1.57 -17.07
C ASP A 6 -3.48 -2.82 -16.21
N GLU A 7 -3.39 -4.00 -16.82
CA GLU A 7 -3.68 -5.28 -16.17
C GLU A 7 -2.72 -5.58 -15.00
N ASN A 8 -1.44 -5.22 -15.13
CA ASN A 8 -0.45 -5.41 -14.07
C ASN A 8 -0.77 -4.54 -12.86
N THR A 9 -1.14 -3.28 -13.10
CA THR A 9 -1.56 -2.35 -12.05
C THR A 9 -2.83 -2.85 -11.35
N LEU A 10 -3.80 -3.37 -12.09
CA LEU A 10 -5.02 -3.96 -11.51
C LEU A 10 -4.72 -5.19 -10.65
N LYS A 11 -3.85 -6.10 -11.12
CA LYS A 11 -3.43 -7.28 -10.33
C LYS A 11 -2.71 -6.87 -9.05
N PHE A 12 -1.80 -5.91 -9.13
CA PHE A 12 -1.08 -5.37 -7.98
C PHE A 12 -2.06 -4.77 -6.96
N ILE A 13 -3.00 -3.95 -7.42
CA ILE A 13 -4.01 -3.32 -6.56
C ILE A 13 -4.87 -4.39 -5.86
N LYS A 14 -5.35 -5.37 -6.62
CA LYS A 14 -6.19 -6.45 -6.08
C LYS A 14 -5.44 -7.31 -5.05
N TYR A 15 -4.15 -7.58 -5.28
CA TYR A 15 -3.31 -8.30 -4.33
C TYR A 15 -3.21 -7.55 -2.99
N TRP A 16 -2.92 -6.25 -3.03
CA TRP A 16 -2.79 -5.44 -1.82
C TRP A 16 -4.11 -5.23 -1.09
N GLU A 17 -5.21 -5.09 -1.82
CA GLU A 17 -6.55 -5.06 -1.25
C GLU A 17 -6.86 -6.33 -0.46
N GLN A 18 -6.58 -7.51 -1.03
CA GLN A 18 -6.74 -8.78 -0.32
C GLN A 18 -5.82 -8.89 0.90
N ARG A 19 -4.60 -8.36 0.81
CA ARG A 19 -3.64 -8.35 1.91
C ARG A 19 -4.13 -7.46 3.07
N PHE A 20 -4.61 -6.26 2.80
CA PHE A 20 -5.18 -5.37 3.81
C PHE A 20 -6.44 -5.98 4.45
N ASN A 21 -7.36 -6.54 3.65
CA ASN A 21 -8.53 -7.23 4.18
C ASN A 21 -8.13 -8.34 5.17
N ARG A 22 -7.19 -9.21 4.79
CA ARG A 22 -6.69 -10.27 5.69
C ARG A 22 -6.08 -9.72 6.98
N ILE A 23 -5.26 -8.67 6.89
CA ILE A 23 -4.65 -8.03 8.06
C ILE A 23 -5.72 -7.46 8.99
N LEU A 24 -6.76 -6.85 8.42
CA LEU A 24 -7.84 -6.23 9.17
C LEU A 24 -8.75 -7.28 9.84
N GLU A 25 -9.03 -8.39 9.14
CA GLU A 25 -9.84 -9.51 9.62
C GLU A 25 -9.12 -10.36 10.67
N GLN A 26 -7.83 -10.68 10.45
CA GLN A 26 -7.11 -11.66 11.26
C GLN A 26 -6.52 -11.09 12.55
N ASN A 27 -6.62 -9.78 12.79
CA ASN A 27 -5.99 -9.18 13.96
C ASN A 27 -6.63 -7.82 14.31
N THR A 28 -7.47 -7.77 15.34
CA THR A 28 -8.20 -6.55 15.76
C THR A 28 -7.41 -5.67 16.74
N ASN A 29 -6.37 -6.19 17.39
CA ASN A 29 -5.69 -5.52 18.50
C ASN A 29 -4.43 -4.73 18.11
N TRP A 30 -4.11 -4.60 16.82
CA TRP A 30 -3.01 -3.73 16.41
C TRP A 30 -3.49 -2.28 16.23
N THR A 31 -2.66 -1.35 16.69
CA THR A 31 -2.82 0.09 16.44
C THR A 31 -1.88 0.57 15.34
N LYS A 32 -0.71 -0.08 15.19
CA LYS A 32 0.35 0.32 14.27
C LYS A 32 1.01 -0.89 13.62
N LEU A 33 1.27 -0.81 12.31
CA LEU A 33 1.97 -1.81 11.51
C LEU A 33 3.11 -1.16 10.73
N PHE A 34 4.20 -1.91 10.58
CA PHE A 34 5.37 -1.51 9.79
C PHE A 34 5.56 -2.50 8.65
N LEU A 35 5.85 -1.98 7.45
CA LEU A 35 5.93 -2.79 6.25
C LEU A 35 6.92 -2.14 5.28
N THR A 36 7.77 -2.92 4.64
CA THR A 36 8.69 -2.42 3.61
C THR A 36 8.19 -2.82 2.24
N LEU A 37 8.16 -1.86 1.31
CA LEU A 37 7.76 -2.05 -0.08
C LEU A 37 8.90 -1.65 -1.00
N GLU A 38 9.37 -2.58 -1.84
CA GLU A 38 10.42 -2.29 -2.81
C GLU A 38 9.89 -1.34 -3.88
N GLN A 39 10.64 -0.28 -4.22
CA GLN A 39 10.21 0.67 -5.25
C GLN A 39 10.00 -0.01 -6.61
N ASN A 40 10.82 -1.01 -6.93
CA ASN A 40 10.74 -1.76 -8.18
C ASN A 40 9.53 -2.71 -8.25
N SER A 41 8.81 -2.90 -7.14
CA SER A 41 7.59 -3.69 -7.10
C SER A 41 6.34 -2.91 -7.53
N LEU A 42 6.43 -1.56 -7.55
CA LEU A 42 5.34 -0.71 -7.98
C LEU A 42 5.18 -0.76 -9.52
N PRO A 43 3.95 -0.97 -10.03
CA PRO A 43 3.66 -0.83 -11.45
C PRO A 43 4.01 0.58 -11.96
N THR A 44 4.45 0.71 -13.21
CA THR A 44 4.90 1.98 -13.81
C THR A 44 3.87 3.12 -13.72
N ASN A 45 2.57 2.77 -13.74
CA ASN A 45 1.46 3.73 -13.69
C ASN A 45 0.97 4.02 -12.26
N LEU A 46 1.62 3.46 -11.24
CA LEU A 46 1.26 3.60 -9.83
C LEU A 46 2.48 4.06 -9.04
N ASN A 47 2.41 5.27 -8.48
CA ASN A 47 3.42 5.75 -7.54
C ASN A 47 2.98 5.49 -6.09
N ILE A 48 3.93 5.62 -5.16
CA ILE A 48 3.70 5.37 -3.74
C ILE A 48 2.62 6.28 -3.13
N ASP A 49 2.51 7.54 -3.59
CA ASP A 49 1.48 8.48 -3.12
C ASP A 49 0.07 8.01 -3.48
N LYS A 50 -0.14 7.57 -4.73
CA LYS A 50 -1.42 7.03 -5.20
C LYS A 50 -1.75 5.73 -4.46
N PHE A 51 -0.76 4.87 -4.25
CA PHE A 51 -0.91 3.64 -3.47
C PHE A 51 -1.38 3.94 -2.04
N CYS A 52 -0.65 4.78 -1.30
CA CYS A 52 -0.98 5.12 0.08
C CYS A 52 -2.33 5.83 0.19
N SER A 53 -2.63 6.77 -0.72
CA SER A 53 -3.89 7.52 -0.72
C SER A 53 -5.09 6.60 -0.95
N LYS A 54 -5.00 5.68 -1.92
CA LYS A 54 -6.07 4.72 -2.21
C LYS A 54 -6.42 3.89 -0.98
N TYR A 55 -5.42 3.23 -0.38
CA TYR A 55 -5.69 2.31 0.72
C TYR A 55 -5.98 3.01 2.05
N SER A 56 -5.48 4.24 2.24
CA SER A 56 -5.90 5.08 3.37
C SER A 56 -7.40 5.38 3.29
N GLN A 57 -7.91 5.70 2.10
CA GLN A 57 -9.34 5.98 1.88
C GLN A 57 -10.19 4.72 1.97
N ASP A 58 -9.81 3.65 1.26
CA ASP A 58 -10.60 2.41 1.16
C ASP A 58 -10.77 1.75 2.53
N PHE A 59 -9.75 1.80 3.39
CA PHE A 59 -9.73 1.10 4.68
C PHE A 59 -9.81 2.01 5.90
N GLN A 60 -9.97 3.33 5.72
CA GLN A 60 -9.94 4.33 6.79
C GLN A 60 -8.68 4.23 7.66
N LEU A 61 -7.52 4.08 7.02
CA LEU A 61 -6.21 3.97 7.68
C LEU A 61 -5.38 5.23 7.47
N THR A 62 -4.43 5.48 8.36
CA THR A 62 -3.35 6.44 8.11
C THR A 62 -2.12 5.68 7.62
N ILE A 63 -1.74 5.87 6.35
CA ILE A 63 -0.54 5.26 5.76
C ILE A 63 0.49 6.35 5.47
N ASN A 64 1.60 6.33 6.22
CA ASN A 64 2.77 7.16 5.98
C ASN A 64 3.88 6.32 5.38
N TYR A 65 4.78 6.92 4.61
CA TYR A 65 5.95 6.23 4.07
C TYR A 65 7.20 7.11 4.14
N LYS A 66 8.37 6.46 4.15
CA LYS A 66 9.68 7.10 3.99
C LYS A 66 10.50 6.31 2.97
N LEU A 67 11.16 7.01 2.05
CA LEU A 67 12.13 6.36 1.16
C LEU A 67 13.43 6.09 1.93
N ASP A 68 13.83 4.83 2.00
CA ASP A 68 15.18 4.43 2.41
C ASP A 68 16.09 4.49 1.18
N VAL A 69 16.88 5.55 1.11
CA VAL A 69 17.82 5.84 0.02
C VAL A 69 18.93 4.79 -0.12
N ASN A 70 19.21 4.00 0.92
CA ASN A 70 20.25 2.96 0.86
C ASN A 70 19.74 1.68 0.20
N SER A 71 18.44 1.39 0.35
CA SER A 71 17.84 0.13 -0.09
C SER A 71 16.81 0.29 -1.22
N ASN A 72 16.54 1.53 -1.68
CA ASN A 72 15.55 1.84 -2.70
C ASN A 72 14.15 1.30 -2.36
N ASN A 73 13.83 1.31 -1.07
CA ASN A 73 12.59 0.80 -0.50
C ASN A 73 11.79 1.91 0.14
N PHE A 74 10.48 1.73 0.19
CA PHE A 74 9.59 2.53 1.01
C PHE A 74 9.34 1.80 2.33
N ASP A 75 9.64 2.46 3.45
CA ASP A 75 9.22 2.03 4.76
C ASP A 75 7.86 2.64 5.09
N LEU A 76 6.83 1.79 5.10
CA LEU A 76 5.45 2.17 5.38
C LEU A 76 5.15 2.00 6.87
N THR A 77 4.50 3.01 7.41
CA THR A 77 3.87 2.99 8.72
C THR A 77 2.37 3.12 8.54
N ILE A 78 1.62 2.09 8.93
CA ILE A 78 0.16 2.03 8.82
C ILE A 78 -0.42 2.11 10.23
N THR A 79 -1.36 3.02 10.44
CA THR A 79 -2.05 3.22 11.72
C THR A 79 -3.55 3.12 11.49
N ARG A 80 -4.25 2.41 12.39
CA ARG A 80 -5.72 2.37 12.45
C ARG A 80 -6.28 3.63 13.08
#